data_AF-A0A257YNP0-F1
#
_entry.id   AF-A0A257YNP0-F1
#
_cell.length_a   1.000
_cell.length_b   1.000
_cell.length_c   1.000
_cell.angle_alpha   90.00
_cell.angle_beta   90.00
_cell.angle_gamma   90.00
#
_symmetry.space_group_name_H-M   'P 1'
#
loop_
_entity.id
_entity.type
_entity.pdbx_description
1 polymer ?
#
loop_
_entity_poly.entity_id
_entity_poly.type
_entity_poly.pdbx_seq_one_letter_code
_entity_poly.pdbx_strand_id
1 'polypeptide(L)'
;MPRKPASLAERYRAHRAAFELAQQLGCTPKEAEAELARRAARKDWLERNARLEALKNAPLHPIHRPIHRADPEPPPQPYWLRD
;
A
#
# COMPACT_ATOMS: atom_id res chain seq x y z
N MET A 1 1.37 -0.41 12.16
CA MET A 1 2.52 -1.19 12.67
C MET A 1 3.81 -0.49 12.26
N PRO A 2 4.65 -0.04 13.21
CA PRO A 2 5.97 0.48 12.85
C PRO A 2 6.78 -0.62 12.17
N ARG A 3 7.47 -0.29 11.07
CA ARG A 3 8.38 -1.23 10.39
C ARG A 3 9.48 -1.61 11.38
N LYS A 4 9.77 -2.92 11.51
CA LYS A 4 10.89 -3.39 12.32
C LYS A 4 12.18 -2.70 11.84
N PRO A 5 13.04 -2.22 12.76
CA PRO A 5 14.30 -1.61 12.37
C PRO A 5 15.13 -2.64 11.59
N ALA A 6 15.73 -2.21 10.48
CA ALA A 6 16.59 -3.07 9.67
C ALA A 6 17.77 -3.57 10.50
N SER A 7 18.13 -4.84 10.31
CA SER A 7 19.30 -5.43 10.95
C SER A 7 20.59 -4.72 10.50
N LEU A 8 21.64 -4.81 11.31
CA LEU A 8 22.95 -4.23 10.98
C LEU A 8 23.48 -4.75 9.63
N ALA A 9 23.28 -6.04 9.35
CA ALA A 9 23.67 -6.68 8.09
C ALA A 9 22.93 -6.10 6.89
N GLU A 10 21.63 -5.85 7.01
CA GLU A 10 20.82 -5.23 5.95
C GLU A 10 21.29 -3.81 5.65
N ARG A 11 21.64 -3.03 6.70
CA ARG A 11 22.19 -1.68 6.52
C ARG A 11 23.50 -1.70 5.73
N TYR A 12 24.40 -2.63 6.03
CA TYR A 12 25.66 -2.75 5.28
C TYR A 12 25.45 -3.19 3.82
N ARG A 13 24.51 -4.11 3.57
CA ARG A 13 24.14 -4.50 2.19
C ARG A 13 23.58 -3.33 1.40
N ALA A 14 22.68 -2.54 2.01
CA ALA A 14 22.11 -1.36 1.38
C ALA A 14 23.19 -0.31 1.07
N HIS A 15 24.09 -0.04 2.02
CA HIS A 15 25.18 0.90 1.83
C HIS A 15 26.16 0.45 0.73
N ARG A 16 26.49 -0.84 0.67
CA ARG A 16 27.31 -1.40 -0.42
C ARG A 16 26.67 -1.20 -1.78
N ALA A 17 25.38 -1.52 -1.91
CA ALA A 17 24.64 -1.34 -3.16
C ALA A 17 24.61 0.14 -3.61
N ALA A 18 24.46 1.07 -2.66
CA ALA A 18 24.51 2.51 -2.97
C ALA A 18 25.91 2.94 -3.46
N PHE A 19 26.98 2.46 -2.82
CA PHE A 19 28.36 2.75 -3.25
C PHE A 19 28.70 2.18 -4.63
N GLU A 20 28.26 0.96 -4.92
CA GLU A 20 28.44 0.34 -6.23
C GLU A 20 27.68 1.13 -7.31
N LEU A 21 26.44 1.54 -7.02
CA LEU A 21 25.66 2.37 -7.94
C LEU A 21 26.26 3.76 -8.14
N ALA A 22 26.78 4.39 -7.08
CA ALA A 22 27.43 5.69 -7.15
C ALA A 22 28.64 5.67 -8.09
N GLN A 23 29.46 4.60 -8.02
CA GLN A 23 30.58 4.41 -8.94
C GLN A 23 30.12 4.23 -10.39
N GLN A 24 29.06 3.47 -10.63
CA GLN A 24 28.52 3.24 -11.98
C GLN A 24 27.95 4.52 -12.60
N LEU A 25 27.30 5.36 -11.80
CA LEU A 25 26.65 6.58 -12.26
C LEU A 25 27.56 7.82 -12.22
N GLY A 26 28.73 7.72 -11.58
CA GLY A 26 29.62 8.86 -11.36
C GLY A 26 29.01 9.93 -10.45
N CYS A 27 28.21 9.53 -9.45
CA CYS A 27 27.51 10.44 -8.53
C CYS A 27 27.92 10.21 -7.07
N THR A 28 27.37 11.00 -6.16
CA THR A 28 27.63 10.82 -4.73
C THR A 28 26.84 9.62 -4.15
N PRO A 29 27.34 8.95 -3.10
CA PRO A 29 26.60 7.85 -2.45
C PRO A 29 25.19 8.23 -2.03
N LYS A 30 24.97 9.47 -1.57
CA LYS A 30 23.66 9.97 -1.15
C LYS A 30 22.69 10.10 -2.32
N GLU A 31 23.17 10.53 -3.49
CA GLU A 31 22.36 10.57 -4.71
C GLU A 31 22.02 9.16 -5.20
N ALA A 32 22.97 8.22 -5.11
CA ALA A 32 22.72 6.83 -5.43
C ALA A 32 21.69 6.18 -4.48
N GLU A 33 21.72 6.48 -3.18
CA GLU A 33 20.69 6.06 -2.23
C GLU A 33 19.30 6.60 -2.62
N ALA A 34 19.21 7.89 -2.98
CA ALA A 34 17.98 8.50 -3.45
C ALA A 34 17.49 7.85 -4.76
N GLU A 35 18.39 7.50 -5.67
CA GLU A 35 18.06 6.78 -6.89
C GLU A 35 17.51 5.37 -6.61
N LEU A 36 18.14 4.61 -5.72
CA LEU A 36 17.64 3.30 -5.28
C LEU A 36 16.24 3.42 -4.65
N ALA A 37 16.03 4.42 -3.80
CA ALA A 37 14.73 4.69 -3.19
C ALA A 37 13.67 5.04 -4.24
N ARG A 38 14.01 5.88 -5.24
CA ARG A 38 13.12 6.21 -6.36
C ARG A 38 12.75 4.98 -7.18
N ARG A 39 13.71 4.12 -7.50
CA ARG A 39 13.46 2.87 -8.24
C ARG A 39 12.57 1.92 -7.46
N ALA A 40 12.80 1.75 -6.17
CA ALA A 40 11.97 0.93 -5.30
C ALA A 40 10.53 1.47 -5.22
N ALA A 41 10.37 2.78 -4.98
CA ALA A 41 9.05 3.42 -4.93
C ALA A 41 8.29 3.28 -6.26
N ARG A 42 8.99 3.43 -7.40
CA ARG A 42 8.38 3.24 -8.72
C ARG A 42 7.92 1.80 -8.92
N LYS A 43 8.72 0.81 -8.51
CA LYS A 43 8.33 -0.60 -8.57
C LYS A 43 7.10 -0.89 -7.72
N ASP A 44 7.11 -0.44 -6.45
CA ASP A 44 5.97 -0.59 -5.53
C ASP A 44 4.70 0.06 -6.10
N TRP A 45 4.82 1.24 -6.72
CA TRP A 45 3.72 1.93 -7.36
C TRP A 45 3.17 1.14 -8.55
N LEU A 46 4.04 0.61 -9.42
CA LEU A 46 3.63 -0.21 -10.57
C LEU A 46 2.89 -1.47 -10.12
N GLU A 47 3.40 -2.19 -9.13
CA GLU A 47 2.76 -3.41 -8.60
C GLU A 47 1.39 -3.11 -7.99
N ARG A 48 1.29 -2.03 -7.20
CA ARG A 48 0.02 -1.58 -6.63
C ARG A 48 -0.97 -1.16 -7.71
N ASN A 49 -0.52 -0.38 -8.69
CA ASN A 49 -1.37 0.08 -9.77
C ASN A 49 -1.86 -1.10 -10.61
N ALA A 50 -0.99 -2.05 -10.95
CA ALA A 50 -1.37 -3.28 -11.65
C ALA A 50 -2.43 -4.09 -10.89
N ARG A 51 -2.30 -4.18 -9.55
CA ARG A 51 -3.33 -4.81 -8.71
C ARG A 51 -4.66 -4.07 -8.76
N LEU A 52 -4.64 -2.74 -8.70
CA LEU A 52 -5.86 -1.93 -8.78
C LEU A 52 -6.53 -2.06 -10.16
N GLU A 53 -5.74 -2.03 -11.22
CA GLU A 53 -6.23 -2.25 -12.59
C GLU A 53 -6.83 -3.65 -12.76
N ALA A 54 -6.20 -4.68 -12.17
CA ALA A 54 -6.77 -6.03 -12.17
C ALA A 54 -8.11 -6.10 -11.41
N LEU A 55 -8.27 -5.36 -10.31
CA LEU A 55 -9.53 -5.29 -9.56
C LEU A 55 -10.63 -4.54 -10.31
N LYS A 56 -10.28 -3.47 -11.04
CA LYS A 56 -11.23 -2.71 -11.87
C LYS A 56 -11.77 -3.55 -13.03
N ASN A 57 -10.88 -4.33 -13.66
CA ASN A 57 -11.22 -5.19 -14.78
C ASN A 57 -11.70 -6.58 -14.35
N ALA A 58 -11.76 -6.86 -13.05
CA ALA A 58 -12.28 -8.12 -12.56
C ALA A 58 -13.77 -8.20 -12.92
N PRO A 59 -14.25 -9.32 -13.47
CA PRO A 59 -15.67 -9.53 -13.65
C PRO A 59 -16.34 -9.33 -12.30
N LEU A 60 -17.41 -8.52 -12.27
CA LEU A 60 -18.23 -8.36 -11.07
C LEU A 60 -18.71 -9.75 -10.69
N HIS A 61 -18.06 -10.36 -9.69
CA HIS A 61 -18.68 -11.50 -9.03
C HIS A 61 -20.01 -10.98 -8.50
N PRO A 62 -21.13 -11.64 -8.79
CA PRO A 62 -22.40 -11.27 -8.22
C PRO A 62 -22.35 -11.58 -6.72
N ILE A 63 -21.71 -10.72 -5.95
CA ILE A 63 -21.92 -10.60 -4.51
C ILE A 63 -23.21 -9.78 -4.34
N HIS A 64 -24.26 -10.22 -5.01
CA HIS A 64 -25.62 -9.79 -4.76
C HIS A 64 -26.29 -10.93 -4.02
N ARG A 65 -25.79 -11.23 -2.82
CA ARG A 65 -26.72 -11.66 -1.80
C ARG A 65 -27.34 -10.35 -1.31
N PRO A 66 -28.60 -10.03 -1.65
CA PRO A 66 -29.24 -8.87 -1.03
C PRO A 66 -29.09 -9.07 0.48
N ILE A 67 -28.43 -8.12 1.13
CA ILE A 67 -28.36 -8.03 2.59
C ILE A 67 -29.80 -7.76 2.99
N HIS A 68 -30.56 -8.82 3.23
CA HIS A 68 -31.89 -8.81 3.83
C HIS A 68 -32.89 -7.83 3.18
N ARG A 69 -33.71 -8.39 2.29
CA ARG A 69 -35.09 -7.97 2.08
C ARG A 69 -35.91 -8.30 3.35
N ALA A 70 -35.52 -7.72 4.48
CA ALA A 70 -36.33 -7.64 5.68
C ALA A 70 -36.84 -6.21 5.73
N ASP A 71 -38.14 -6.02 5.91
CA ASP A 71 -38.71 -4.69 6.12
C ASP A 71 -37.87 -3.96 7.17
N PRO A 72 -37.47 -2.69 6.95
CA PRO A 72 -36.76 -1.95 7.97
C PRO A 72 -37.68 -1.87 9.20
N GLU A 73 -37.27 -2.45 10.32
CA GLU A 73 -37.93 -2.17 11.60
C GLU A 73 -37.95 -0.64 11.76
N PRO A 74 -39.10 -0.06 12.16
CA PRO A 74 -39.19 1.39 12.33
C PRO A 74 -38.12 1.82 13.34
N PRO A 75 -37.41 2.95 13.07
CA PRO A 75 -36.38 3.42 13.97
C PRO A 75 -36.93 3.54 15.39
N PRO A 76 -36.15 3.19 16.42
CA PRO A 76 -36.63 3.26 17.79
C PRO A 76 -37.10 4.69 18.09
N GLN A 77 -38.32 4.84 18.62
CA GLN A 77 -38.85 6.16 18.89
C GLN A 77 -37.93 6.92 19.87
N PRO A 78 -37.69 8.22 19.63
CA PRO A 78 -36.93 9.07 20.53
C PRO A 78 -37.49 9.04 21.95
N TYR A 79 -36.62 9.18 22.95
CA TYR A 79 -37.00 9.03 24.36
C TYR A 79 -38.03 10.05 24.84
N TRP A 80 -38.18 11.19 24.15
CA TRP A 80 -39.15 12.24 24.46
C TRP A 80 -40.55 12.01 23.83
N LEU A 81 -40.74 10.91 23.09
CA LEU A 81 -42.04 10.45 22.56
C LEU A 81 -42.60 9.25 23.34
N ARG A 82 -41.92 8.79 24.40
CA ARG A 82 -42.32 7.64 25.21
C ARG A 82 -43.01 8.18 26.48
N ASP A 83 -44.33 8.33 26.44
CA ASP A 83 -45.17 8.67 27.61
C ASP A 83 -45.25 7.52 28.62
#